data_AF-J9GGF5-F1
#
_entry.id   AF-J9GGF5-F1
#
_cell.length_a   1.000
_cell.length_b   1.000
_cell.length_c   1.000
_cell.angle_alpha   90.00
_cell.angle_beta   90.00
_cell.angle_gamma   90.00
#
_symmetry.space_group_name_H-M   'P 1'
#
loop_
_entity.id
_entity.type
_entity.pdbx_description
1 polymer ?
#
loop_
_entity_poly.entity_id
_entity_poly.type
_entity_poly.pdbx_seq_one_letter_code
_entity_poly.pdbx_strand_id
1 'polypeptide(L)'
;MRATNSYFPPFKESLIVVMFITLFLVLTGICIGLRFEHFLMMGLFAGLFFASPVTRKLAVALLPFVVFGISYDWMRVFPNYEVNSIDVRSLYELEKSCFGITTAAGKVIPSEFFALHHHTIADFFAGVFYLCWVPVPIAFGLWLYLKGERKLYLHFACVFLLVNLIGFAGYYIHPAAPPWYAMNYGFEPILNYTR
;
A
#
# COMPACT_ATOMS: atom_id res chain seq x y z
N MET A 1 13.58 32.29 -25.33
CA MET A 1 14.67 31.71 -24.51
C MET A 1 14.57 30.19 -24.57
N ARG A 2 15.51 29.51 -25.24
CA ARG A 2 15.60 28.04 -25.21
C ARG A 2 16.16 27.63 -23.86
N ALA A 3 15.36 26.96 -23.03
CA ALA A 3 15.90 26.26 -21.87
C ALA A 3 16.96 25.27 -22.38
N THR A 4 18.21 25.45 -21.97
CA THR A 4 19.24 24.45 -22.15
C THR A 4 18.76 23.21 -21.39
N ASN A 5 18.37 22.16 -22.11
CA ASN A 5 18.00 20.89 -21.51
C ASN A 5 19.29 20.25 -20.97
N SER A 6 19.73 20.73 -19.80
CA SER A 6 20.82 20.13 -19.04
C SER A 6 20.47 18.67 -18.81
N TYR A 7 21.34 17.77 -19.26
CA TYR A 7 21.18 16.33 -19.05
C TYR A 7 21.10 16.02 -17.55
N PHE A 8 21.93 16.69 -16.75
CA PHE A 8 21.95 16.55 -15.29
C PHE A 8 20.95 17.48 -14.59
N PRO A 9 20.40 17.07 -13.43
CA PRO A 9 19.59 17.95 -12.60
C PRO A 9 20.44 19.08 -12.01
N PRO A 10 19.82 20.22 -11.65
CA PRO A 10 20.48 21.24 -10.85
C PRO A 10 21.12 20.64 -9.59
N PHE A 11 22.27 21.17 -9.18
CA PHE A 11 22.99 20.68 -8.00
C PHE A 11 22.13 20.67 -6.74
N LYS A 12 21.32 21.72 -6.53
CA LYS A 12 20.40 21.82 -5.39
C LYS A 12 19.37 20.68 -5.38
N GLU A 13 18.74 20.40 -6.51
CA GLU A 13 17.75 19.31 -6.62
C GLU A 13 18.40 17.95 -6.41
N SER A 14 19.59 17.75 -6.98
CA SER A 14 20.38 16.53 -6.81
C SER A 14 20.72 16.28 -5.34
N LEU A 15 21.16 17.32 -4.63
CA LEU A 15 21.48 17.26 -3.21
C LEU A 15 20.24 16.91 -2.39
N ILE A 16 19.09 17.53 -2.67
CA ILE A 16 17.82 17.24 -1.97
C ILE A 16 17.43 15.77 -2.16
N VAL A 17 17.48 15.25 -3.38
CA VAL A 17 17.12 13.86 -3.67
C VAL A 17 18.05 12.88 -2.96
N VAL A 18 19.36 13.10 -3.04
CA VAL A 18 20.35 12.23 -2.36
C VAL A 18 20.19 12.28 -0.85
N MET A 19 20.00 13.47 -0.27
CA MET A 19 19.75 13.63 1.16
C MET A 19 18.46 12.92 1.58
N PHE A 20 17.38 13.07 0.83
CA PHE A 20 16.10 12.42 1.14
C PHE A 20 16.22 10.89 1.08
N ILE A 21 16.83 10.35 0.03
CA ILE A 21 17.05 8.90 -0.10
C ILE A 21 17.91 8.37 1.05
N THR A 22 19.00 9.08 1.36
CA THR A 22 19.91 8.67 2.45
C THR A 22 19.18 8.71 3.79
N LEU A 23 18.46 9.79 4.07
CA LEU A 23 17.68 9.94 5.30
C LEU A 23 16.61 8.85 5.41
N PHE A 24 15.86 8.60 4.35
CA PHE A 24 14.84 7.55 4.31
C PHE A 24 15.45 6.18 4.60
N LEU A 25 16.54 5.79 3.92
CA LEU A 25 17.18 4.50 4.13
C LEU A 25 17.76 4.36 5.55
N VAL A 26 18.37 5.41 6.09
CA VAL A 26 18.90 5.40 7.46
C VAL A 26 17.77 5.25 8.47
N LEU A 27 16.71 6.07 8.37
CA LEU A 27 15.58 6.01 9.29
C LEU A 27 14.84 4.68 9.21
N THR A 28 14.54 4.19 8.00
CA THR A 28 13.92 2.87 7.82
C THR A 28 14.82 1.75 8.37
N GLY A 29 16.13 1.83 8.15
CA GLY A 29 17.09 0.85 8.69
C GLY A 29 17.14 0.81 10.21
N ILE A 30 17.00 1.96 10.87
CA ILE A 30 16.97 2.06 12.33
C ILE A 30 15.62 1.60 12.90
N CYS A 31 14.50 2.00 12.28
CA CYS A 31 13.17 1.81 12.86
C CYS A 31 12.51 0.47 12.53
N ILE A 32 12.72 -0.07 11.31
CA ILE A 32 11.98 -1.23 10.78
C ILE A 32 12.92 -2.33 10.29
N GLY A 33 14.13 -1.95 9.87
CA GLY A 33 15.08 -2.81 9.19
C GLY A 33 14.99 -2.69 7.66
N LEU A 34 16.13 -2.80 6.98
CA LEU A 34 16.20 -2.66 5.52
C LEU A 34 15.81 -3.95 4.80
N ARG A 35 14.92 -3.82 3.83
CA ARG A 35 14.50 -4.88 2.92
C ARG A 35 14.87 -4.53 1.49
N PHE A 36 14.95 -5.55 0.64
CA PHE A 36 15.31 -5.39 -0.77
C PHE A 36 14.41 -4.37 -1.49
N GLU A 37 13.12 -4.33 -1.15
CA GLU A 37 12.15 -3.38 -1.71
C GLU A 37 12.50 -1.91 -1.45
N HIS A 38 13.14 -1.57 -0.33
CA HIS A 38 13.53 -0.17 -0.03
C HIS A 38 14.62 0.31 -0.99
N PHE A 39 15.63 -0.55 -1.22
CA PHE A 39 16.69 -0.27 -2.17
C PHE A 39 16.17 -0.24 -3.60
N LEU A 40 15.27 -1.15 -3.96
CA LEU A 40 14.65 -1.19 -5.28
C LEU A 40 13.84 0.08 -5.56
N MET A 41 12.99 0.51 -4.62
CA MET A 41 12.15 1.70 -4.78
C MET A 41 13.00 2.97 -4.87
N MET A 42 13.95 3.15 -3.95
CA MET A 42 14.82 4.34 -3.95
C MET A 42 15.79 4.35 -5.14
N GLY A 43 16.31 3.19 -5.51
CA GLY A 43 17.18 3.02 -6.68
C GLY A 43 16.45 3.30 -7.99
N LEU A 44 15.21 2.82 -8.14
CA LEU A 44 14.37 3.13 -9.30
C LEU A 44 14.06 4.62 -9.37
N PHE A 45 13.69 5.24 -8.25
CA PHE A 45 13.44 6.68 -8.19
C PHE A 45 14.68 7.50 -8.58
N ALA A 46 15.84 7.18 -7.99
CA ALA A 46 17.12 7.81 -8.33
C ALA A 46 17.48 7.61 -9.81
N GLY A 47 17.36 6.37 -10.30
CA GLY A 47 17.62 6.04 -11.71
C GLY A 47 16.77 6.87 -12.66
N LEU A 48 15.46 6.97 -12.40
CA LEU A 48 14.57 7.82 -13.20
C LEU A 48 14.95 9.31 -13.08
N PHE A 49 15.26 9.79 -11.89
CA PHE A 49 15.57 11.21 -11.64
C PHE A 49 16.85 11.69 -12.34
N PHE A 50 17.89 10.86 -12.34
CA PHE A 50 19.21 11.20 -12.88
C PHE A 50 19.44 10.77 -14.34
N ALA A 51 18.65 9.82 -14.88
CA ALA A 51 18.88 9.30 -16.23
C ALA A 51 18.63 10.30 -17.38
N SER A 52 17.59 11.12 -17.31
CA SER A 52 17.27 12.09 -18.36
C SER A 52 16.28 13.16 -17.90
N PRO A 53 16.16 14.30 -18.61
CA PRO A 53 15.11 15.29 -18.32
C PRO A 53 13.68 14.74 -18.41
N VAL A 54 13.43 13.76 -19.30
CA VAL A 54 12.09 13.16 -19.48
C VAL A 54 11.76 12.24 -18.31
N THR A 55 12.67 11.34 -17.95
CA THR A 55 12.49 10.43 -16.82
C THR A 55 12.49 11.16 -15.48
N ARG A 56 13.15 12.33 -15.38
CA ARG A 56 13.08 13.18 -14.19
C ARG A 56 11.68 13.72 -13.95
N LYS A 57 11.02 14.21 -14.99
CA LYS A 57 9.62 14.64 -14.90
C LYS A 57 8.71 13.48 -14.50
N LEU A 58 9.03 12.26 -14.95
CA LEU A 58 8.31 11.05 -14.55
C LEU A 58 8.57 10.69 -13.07
N ALA A 59 9.82 10.77 -12.60
CA ALA A 59 10.16 10.55 -11.19
C ALA A 59 9.39 11.50 -10.27
N VAL A 60 9.36 12.80 -10.62
CA VAL A 60 8.60 13.81 -9.87
C VAL A 60 7.10 13.53 -9.92
N ALA A 61 6.58 13.10 -11.08
CA ALA A 61 5.18 12.72 -11.22
C ALA A 61 4.81 11.56 -10.30
N LEU A 62 5.70 10.58 -10.12
CA LEU A 62 5.50 9.40 -9.29
C LEU A 62 5.56 9.68 -7.77
N LEU A 63 5.92 10.89 -7.34
CA LEU A 63 6.04 11.24 -5.92
C LEU A 63 4.83 10.85 -5.06
N PRO A 64 3.56 11.06 -5.46
CA PRO A 64 2.42 10.64 -4.64
C PRO A 64 2.40 9.13 -4.37
N PHE A 65 2.80 8.31 -5.34
CA PHE A 65 2.89 6.85 -5.16
C PHE A 65 4.08 6.44 -4.28
N VAL A 66 5.21 7.15 -4.39
CA VAL A 66 6.37 6.94 -3.51
C VAL A 66 6.02 7.30 -2.08
N VAL A 67 5.36 8.45 -1.86
CA VAL A 67 4.90 8.87 -0.53
C VAL A 67 3.90 7.86 0.04
N PHE A 68 2.96 7.37 -0.77
CA PHE A 68 2.06 6.29 -0.36
C PHE A 68 2.84 5.05 0.08
N GLY A 69 3.80 4.57 -0.71
CA GLY A 69 4.60 3.38 -0.39
C GLY A 69 5.41 3.54 0.89
N ILE A 70 6.04 4.71 1.09
CA ILE A 70 6.77 5.05 2.31
C ILE A 70 5.83 5.07 3.51
N SER A 71 4.70 5.78 3.41
CA SER A 71 3.72 5.88 4.49
C SER A 71 3.16 4.51 4.89
N TYR A 72 2.86 3.66 3.90
CA TYR A 72 2.37 2.30 4.15
C TYR A 72 3.40 1.43 4.87
N ASP A 73 4.65 1.44 4.40
CA ASP A 73 5.74 0.70 5.02
C ASP A 73 6.00 1.16 6.47
N TRP A 74 5.95 2.47 6.68
CA TRP A 74 6.20 3.10 7.98
C TRP A 74 5.10 2.89 9.01
N MET A 75 3.93 2.37 8.63
CA MET A 75 2.92 1.90 9.61
C MET A 75 3.48 0.80 10.53
N ARG A 76 4.56 0.11 10.13
CA ARG A 76 5.25 -0.88 10.96
C ARG A 76 6.03 -0.29 12.13
N VAL A 77 6.41 0.99 12.06
CA VAL A 77 7.15 1.66 13.15
C VAL A 77 6.30 1.71 14.41
N PHE A 78 5.00 1.94 14.24
CA PHE A 78 4.04 1.98 15.33
C PHE A 78 2.83 1.14 14.96
N PRO A 79 2.83 -0.17 15.25
CA PRO A 79 1.75 -1.05 14.86
C PRO A 79 0.40 -0.62 15.43
N ASN A 80 -0.66 -0.74 14.65
CA ASN A 80 -2.00 -0.28 15.03
C ASN A 80 -2.57 -0.97 16.30
N TYR A 81 -2.18 -2.21 16.57
CA TYR A 81 -2.57 -2.95 17.76
C TYR A 81 -1.96 -2.39 19.05
N GLU A 82 -0.92 -1.55 18.97
CA GLU A 82 -0.40 -0.81 20.12
C GLU A 82 -1.24 0.43 20.44
N VAL A 83 -2.13 0.84 19.51
CA VAL A 83 -2.96 2.05 19.65
C VAL A 83 -4.35 1.71 20.16
N ASN A 84 -4.97 0.69 19.60
CA ASN A 84 -6.32 0.25 19.95
C ASN A 84 -6.38 -1.28 19.95
N SER A 85 -7.32 -1.84 20.71
CA SER A 85 -7.57 -3.28 20.73
C SER A 85 -8.05 -3.76 19.36
N ILE A 86 -7.57 -4.93 18.94
CA ILE A 86 -8.01 -5.57 17.70
C ILE A 86 -9.43 -6.08 17.87
N ASP A 87 -10.34 -5.62 17.02
CA ASP A 87 -11.68 -6.17 16.93
C ASP A 87 -11.66 -7.47 16.10
N VAL A 88 -12.25 -8.52 16.65
CA VAL A 88 -12.35 -9.85 16.03
C VAL A 88 -13.79 -10.32 16.07
N ARG A 89 -14.36 -10.44 17.29
CA ARG A 89 -15.70 -11.01 17.48
C ARG A 89 -16.80 -10.11 16.95
N SER A 90 -16.71 -8.80 17.19
CA SER A 90 -17.79 -7.89 16.80
C SER A 90 -17.90 -7.82 15.27
N LEU A 91 -16.75 -7.78 14.58
CA LEU A 91 -16.68 -7.87 13.13
C LEU A 91 -17.20 -9.19 12.58
N TYR A 92 -16.83 -10.32 13.18
CA TYR A 92 -17.34 -11.63 12.78
C TYR A 92 -18.87 -11.72 12.89
N GLU A 93 -19.44 -11.31 14.02
CA GLU A 93 -20.89 -11.35 14.21
C GLU A 93 -21.62 -10.35 13.31
N LEU A 94 -21.00 -9.18 13.04
CA LEU A 94 -21.53 -8.21 12.09
C LEU A 94 -21.57 -8.80 10.68
N GLU A 95 -20.48 -9.37 10.19
CA GLU A 95 -20.41 -10.05 8.88
C GLU A 95 -21.44 -11.19 8.80
N LYS A 96 -21.55 -11.99 9.86
CA LYS A 96 -22.53 -13.07 9.97
C LYS A 96 -23.96 -12.56 9.95
N SER A 97 -24.23 -11.41 10.56
CA SER A 97 -25.56 -10.79 10.55
C SER A 97 -25.91 -10.26 9.15
N CYS A 98 -25.01 -9.51 8.51
CA CYS A 98 -25.23 -8.82 7.24
C CYS A 98 -25.17 -9.75 6.02
N PHE A 99 -24.21 -10.69 6.01
CA PHE A 99 -23.85 -11.49 4.83
C PHE A 99 -23.86 -12.99 5.08
N GLY A 100 -24.23 -13.43 6.29
CA GLY A 100 -24.13 -14.85 6.62
C GLY A 100 -25.05 -15.73 5.77
N ILE A 101 -24.50 -16.89 5.40
CA ILE A 101 -25.11 -17.87 4.51
C ILE A 101 -25.71 -18.99 5.38
N THR A 102 -26.99 -19.30 5.17
CA THR A 102 -27.67 -20.38 5.89
C THR A 102 -27.30 -21.73 5.29
N THR A 103 -26.70 -22.59 6.10
CA THR A 103 -26.41 -23.99 5.76
C THR A 103 -27.19 -24.93 6.67
N ALA A 104 -27.15 -26.23 6.39
CA ALA A 104 -27.76 -27.25 7.27
C ALA A 104 -27.14 -27.28 8.68
N ALA A 105 -25.88 -26.84 8.84
CA ALA A 105 -25.18 -26.78 10.13
C ALA A 105 -25.39 -25.44 10.88
N GLY A 106 -26.09 -24.48 10.26
CA GLY A 106 -26.32 -23.14 10.80
C GLY A 106 -25.87 -22.03 9.86
N LYS A 107 -25.96 -20.79 10.33
CA LYS A 107 -25.49 -19.61 9.61
C LYS A 107 -23.97 -19.51 9.73
N VAL A 108 -23.28 -19.27 8.63
CA VAL A 108 -21.81 -19.12 8.55
C VAL A 108 -21.46 -17.84 7.79
N ILE A 109 -20.26 -17.28 7.98
CA ILE A 109 -19.81 -16.12 7.20
C ILE A 109 -19.37 -16.56 5.78
N PRO A 110 -19.35 -15.66 4.78
CA PRO A 110 -18.91 -15.98 3.43
C PRO A 110 -17.55 -16.67 3.37
N SER A 111 -16.56 -16.24 4.16
CA SER A 111 -15.23 -16.85 4.17
C SER A 111 -15.24 -18.31 4.63
N GLU A 112 -16.05 -18.66 5.65
CA GLU A 112 -16.25 -20.05 6.10
C GLU A 112 -16.93 -20.90 5.01
N PHE A 113 -17.95 -20.34 4.34
CA PHE A 113 -18.65 -21.04 3.27
C PHE A 113 -17.74 -21.32 2.07
N PHE A 114 -17.03 -20.30 1.59
CA PHE A 114 -16.14 -20.43 0.44
C PHE A 114 -14.89 -21.23 0.76
N ALA A 115 -14.44 -21.33 2.02
CA ALA A 115 -13.38 -22.26 2.38
C ALA A 115 -13.74 -23.73 2.09
N LEU A 116 -15.03 -24.08 2.11
CA LEU A 116 -15.52 -25.43 1.79
C LEU A 116 -16.03 -25.57 0.35
N HIS A 117 -16.46 -24.47 -0.27
CA HIS A 117 -17.09 -24.43 -1.60
C HIS A 117 -16.31 -23.54 -2.56
N HIS A 118 -14.99 -23.74 -2.62
CA HIS A 118 -14.12 -23.01 -3.53
C HIS A 118 -13.94 -23.73 -4.87
N HIS A 119 -13.39 -23.00 -5.84
CA HIS A 119 -13.08 -23.55 -7.16
C HIS A 119 -11.71 -23.04 -7.59
N THR A 120 -10.80 -23.95 -7.95
CA THR A 120 -9.38 -23.64 -8.20
C THR A 120 -9.16 -22.48 -9.17
N ILE A 121 -9.97 -22.40 -10.24
CA ILE A 121 -9.87 -21.30 -11.22
C ILE A 121 -10.30 -19.96 -10.59
N ALA A 122 -11.37 -19.98 -9.79
CA ALA A 122 -11.85 -18.77 -9.14
C ALA A 122 -10.84 -18.28 -8.09
N ASP A 123 -10.22 -19.19 -7.33
CA ASP A 123 -9.19 -18.86 -6.34
C ASP A 123 -7.96 -18.24 -6.97
N PHE A 124 -7.54 -18.77 -8.14
CA PHE A 124 -6.45 -18.19 -8.92
C PHE A 124 -6.76 -16.74 -9.31
N PHE A 125 -7.94 -16.48 -9.87
CA PHE A 125 -8.33 -15.12 -10.25
C PHE A 125 -8.54 -14.20 -9.04
N ALA A 126 -9.05 -14.72 -7.92
CA ALA A 126 -9.16 -13.97 -6.67
C ALA A 126 -7.77 -13.50 -6.21
N GLY A 127 -6.75 -14.36 -6.28
CA GLY A 127 -5.36 -13.99 -6.00
C GLY A 127 -4.83 -12.91 -6.95
N VAL A 128 -5.09 -13.03 -8.26
CA VAL A 128 -4.70 -12.02 -9.25
C VAL A 128 -5.32 -10.67 -8.93
N PHE A 129 -6.64 -10.62 -8.72
CA PHE A 129 -7.34 -9.38 -8.41
C PHE A 129 -6.96 -8.80 -7.04
N TYR A 130 -6.67 -9.65 -6.05
CA TYR A 130 -6.16 -9.21 -4.76
C TYR A 130 -4.84 -8.47 -4.90
N LEU A 131 -3.94 -8.90 -5.79
CA LEU A 131 -2.65 -8.23 -6.03
C LEU A 131 -2.78 -6.93 -6.83
N CYS A 132 -3.91 -6.68 -7.49
CA CYS A 132 -4.09 -5.54 -8.39
C CYS A 132 -4.27 -4.19 -7.69
N TRP A 133 -4.54 -4.17 -6.37
CA TRP A 133 -4.93 -2.96 -5.65
C TRP A 133 -3.90 -1.81 -5.69
N VAL A 134 -2.59 -2.09 -5.83
CA VAL A 134 -1.53 -1.08 -6.06
C VAL A 134 -1.06 -1.02 -7.51
N PRO A 135 -0.72 -2.15 -8.17
CA PRO A 135 -0.14 -2.10 -9.52
C PRO A 135 -1.08 -1.51 -10.57
N VAL A 136 -2.40 -1.79 -10.48
CA VAL A 136 -3.37 -1.30 -11.46
C VAL A 136 -3.54 0.23 -11.38
N PRO A 137 -3.75 0.83 -10.19
CA PRO A 137 -3.73 2.29 -10.06
C PRO A 137 -2.45 2.95 -10.56
N ILE A 138 -1.28 2.39 -10.24
CA ILE A 138 0.00 2.94 -10.73
C ILE A 138 0.08 2.85 -12.26
N ALA A 139 -0.25 1.69 -12.84
CA ALA A 139 -0.25 1.50 -14.28
C ALA A 139 -1.22 2.44 -15.00
N PHE A 140 -2.43 2.62 -14.44
CA PHE A 140 -3.42 3.56 -14.97
C PHE A 140 -2.93 5.02 -14.88
N GLY A 141 -2.33 5.41 -13.75
CA GLY A 141 -1.71 6.72 -13.60
C GLY A 141 -0.59 6.94 -14.63
N LEU A 142 0.32 5.97 -14.79
CA LEU A 142 1.36 6.02 -15.81
C LEU A 142 0.79 6.14 -17.23
N TRP A 143 -0.27 5.40 -17.53
CA TRP A 143 -0.96 5.50 -18.82
C TRP A 143 -1.53 6.91 -19.06
N LEU A 144 -2.20 7.52 -18.07
CA LEU A 144 -2.68 8.90 -18.15
C LEU A 144 -1.53 9.89 -18.36
N TYR A 145 -0.43 9.70 -17.64
CA TYR A 145 0.78 10.51 -17.78
C TYR A 145 1.34 10.42 -19.21
N LEU A 146 1.48 9.21 -19.76
CA LEU A 146 2.01 8.98 -21.11
C LEU A 146 1.06 9.50 -22.21
N LYS A 147 -0.26 9.40 -22.00
CA LYS A 147 -1.27 9.97 -22.91
C LYS A 147 -1.25 11.50 -22.97
N GLY A 148 -0.62 12.15 -22.00
CA GLY A 148 -0.54 13.61 -21.91
C GLY A 148 -1.65 14.26 -21.08
N GLU A 149 -2.51 13.48 -20.43
CA GLU A 149 -3.62 13.94 -19.58
C GLU A 149 -3.12 14.39 -18.19
N ARG A 150 -2.19 15.36 -18.15
CA ARG A 150 -1.42 15.73 -16.94
C ARG A 150 -2.31 16.17 -15.77
N LYS A 151 -3.39 16.91 -16.05
CA LYS A 151 -4.32 17.39 -15.03
C LYS A 151 -5.08 16.22 -14.40
N LEU A 152 -5.61 15.32 -15.22
CA LEU A 152 -6.33 14.14 -14.75
C LEU A 152 -5.40 13.19 -13.98
N TYR A 153 -4.17 13.00 -14.47
CA TYR A 153 -3.13 12.27 -13.77
C TYR A 153 -2.87 12.81 -12.37
N LEU A 154 -2.63 14.13 -12.24
CA LEU A 154 -2.32 14.74 -10.94
C LEU A 154 -3.49 14.60 -9.98
N HIS A 155 -4.72 14.85 -10.43
CA HIS A 155 -5.91 14.63 -9.60
C HIS A 155 -6.00 13.18 -9.15
N PHE A 156 -5.83 12.22 -10.06
CA PHE A 156 -5.88 10.80 -9.75
C PHE A 156 -4.81 10.40 -8.74
N ALA A 157 -3.54 10.79 -8.94
CA ALA A 157 -2.44 10.44 -8.05
C ALA A 157 -2.59 11.06 -6.66
N CYS A 158 -3.06 12.31 -6.56
CA CYS A 158 -3.33 12.97 -5.29
C CYS A 158 -4.52 12.34 -4.55
N VAL A 159 -5.61 12.02 -5.26
CA VAL A 159 -6.77 11.33 -4.66
C VAL A 159 -6.39 9.93 -4.22
N PHE A 160 -5.60 9.20 -5.01
CA PHE A 160 -5.07 7.90 -4.63
C PHE A 160 -4.29 7.99 -3.32
N LEU A 161 -3.36 8.94 -3.20
CA LEU A 161 -2.62 9.17 -1.95
C LEU A 161 -3.56 9.52 -0.80
N LEU A 162 -4.47 10.49 -0.99
CA LEU A 162 -5.38 10.95 0.06
C LEU A 162 -6.28 9.84 0.60
N VAL A 163 -6.93 9.08 -0.29
CA VAL A 163 -7.84 8.00 0.10
C VAL A 163 -7.10 6.90 0.85
N ASN A 164 -5.86 6.57 0.44
CA ASN A 164 -5.06 5.60 1.17
C ASN A 164 -4.62 6.11 2.55
N LEU A 165 -4.24 7.38 2.68
CA LEU A 165 -3.94 7.97 4.00
C LEU A 165 -5.16 7.98 4.93
N ILE A 166 -6.35 8.27 4.40
CA ILE A 166 -7.61 8.14 5.15
C ILE A 166 -7.83 6.67 5.57
N GLY A 167 -7.57 5.73 4.66
CA GLY A 167 -7.65 4.30 4.95
C GLY A 167 -6.69 3.88 6.08
N PHE A 168 -5.46 4.39 6.06
CA PHE A 168 -4.48 4.14 7.14
C PHE A 168 -4.97 4.71 8.46
N ALA A 169 -5.48 5.95 8.48
CA ALA A 169 -6.06 6.52 9.69
C ALA A 169 -7.22 5.66 10.22
N GLY A 170 -8.10 5.19 9.35
CA GLY A 170 -9.15 4.23 9.70
C GLY A 170 -8.61 2.93 10.29
N TYR A 171 -7.51 2.40 9.75
CA TYR A 171 -6.83 1.20 10.23
C TYR A 171 -6.24 1.34 11.64
N TYR A 172 -5.91 2.58 12.06
CA TYR A 172 -5.50 2.90 13.43
C TYR A 172 -6.68 3.18 14.37
N ILE A 173 -7.75 3.81 13.86
CA ILE A 173 -8.97 4.08 14.63
C ILE A 173 -9.67 2.77 15.00
N HIS A 174 -9.73 1.84 14.06
CA HIS A 174 -10.39 0.55 14.24
C HIS A 174 -9.51 -0.59 13.69
N PRO A 175 -8.53 -1.07 14.47
CA PRO A 175 -7.76 -2.26 14.12
C PRO A 175 -8.68 -3.46 14.00
N ALA A 176 -8.76 -4.02 12.81
CA ALA A 176 -9.66 -5.12 12.46
C ALA A 176 -8.85 -6.38 12.15
N ALA A 177 -9.23 -7.51 12.77
CA ALA A 177 -8.70 -8.80 12.36
C ALA A 177 -9.36 -9.26 11.05
N PRO A 178 -8.60 -9.91 10.14
CA PRO A 178 -9.18 -10.47 8.93
C PRO A 178 -10.06 -11.70 9.26
N PRO A 179 -11.06 -12.03 8.41
CA PRO A 179 -12.00 -13.14 8.69
C PRO A 179 -11.33 -14.49 8.95
N TRP A 180 -10.24 -14.79 8.23
CA TRP A 180 -9.48 -16.04 8.42
C TRP A 180 -8.84 -16.15 9.81
N TYR A 181 -8.63 -15.04 10.52
CA TYR A 181 -8.07 -15.06 11.87
C TYR A 181 -9.04 -15.74 12.83
N ALA A 182 -10.32 -15.34 12.80
CA ALA A 182 -11.36 -15.94 13.63
C ALA A 182 -11.52 -17.44 13.35
N MET A 183 -11.41 -17.84 12.08
CA MET A 183 -11.50 -19.23 11.65
C MET A 183 -10.37 -20.12 12.20
N ASN A 184 -9.14 -19.58 12.25
CA ASN A 184 -7.95 -20.37 12.58
C ASN A 184 -7.54 -20.27 14.06
N TYR A 185 -7.79 -19.12 14.71
CA TYR A 185 -7.27 -18.78 16.03
C TYR A 185 -8.38 -18.40 17.03
N GLY A 186 -9.63 -18.35 16.60
CA GLY A 186 -10.75 -17.92 17.44
C GLY A 186 -10.77 -16.40 17.64
N PHE A 187 -11.44 -15.97 18.72
CA PHE A 187 -11.79 -14.55 18.92
C PHE A 187 -10.81 -13.77 19.79
N GLU A 188 -9.80 -14.43 20.36
CA GLU A 188 -8.80 -13.78 21.19
C GLU A 188 -7.60 -13.35 20.34
N PRO A 189 -7.24 -12.06 20.33
CA PRO A 189 -6.04 -11.59 19.63
C PRO A 189 -4.77 -12.16 20.28
N ILE A 190 -3.96 -12.87 19.52
CA ILE A 190 -2.66 -13.39 19.93
C ILE A 190 -1.61 -12.33 19.55
N LEU A 191 -1.19 -11.56 20.54
CA LEU A 191 -0.13 -10.58 20.41
C LEU A 191 1.19 -11.26 20.84
N ASN A 192 2.01 -11.67 19.87
CA ASN A 192 3.35 -12.17 20.18
C ASN A 192 4.24 -10.98 20.58
N TYR A 193 4.34 -10.73 21.88
CA TYR A 193 5.27 -9.76 22.45
C TYR A 193 6.72 -10.26 22.31
N THR A 194 7.27 -10.17 21.11
CA THR A 194 8.70 -10.34 20.88
C THR A 194 9.16 -9.16 20.05
N ARG A 195 9.78 -8.18 20.73
CA ARG A 195 10.65 -7.20 20.09
C ARG A 195 11.98 -7.84 19.73
#